data_AF-A0A2N2FRJ5-F1
#
_entry.id   AF-A0A2N2FRJ5-F1
#
_cell.length_a   1.000
_cell.length_b   1.000
_cell.length_c   1.000
_cell.angle_alpha   90.00
_cell.angle_beta   90.00
_cell.angle_gamma   90.00
#
_symmetry.space_group_name_H-M   'P 1'
#
loop_
_entity.id
_entity.type
_entity.pdbx_description
1 polymer ?
#
loop_
_entity_poly.entity_id
_entity_poly.type
_entity_poly.pdbx_seq_one_letter_code
_entity_poly.pdbx_strand_id
1 'polypeptide(L)' 'MSRFRGQFHHAIDEKGRIIFPSKFREIFAQEHDNRMVITKGDG' A
#
# COMPACT_ATOMS: atom_id res chain seq x y z
N MET A 1 2.26 17.51 7.52
CA MET A 1 2.36 16.77 6.24
C MET A 1 2.76 15.32 6.55
N SER A 2 1.82 14.38 6.56
CA SER A 2 2.17 12.96 6.60
C SER A 2 2.81 12.60 5.24
N ARG A 3 4.04 12.12 5.25
CA ARG A 3 4.73 11.73 4.01
C ARG A 3 4.37 10.28 3.69
N PHE A 4 3.73 10.06 2.53
CA PHE A 4 3.47 8.74 1.96
C PHE A 4 4.71 8.23 1.20
N ARG A 5 5.82 7.96 1.90
CA ARG A 5 7.03 7.39 1.28
C ARG A 5 7.68 6.38 2.22
N GLY A 6 8.06 5.23 1.69
CA GLY A 6 8.75 4.18 2.40
C GLY A 6 9.09 3.01 1.48
N GLN A 7 10.04 2.17 1.90
CA GLN A 7 10.43 0.95 1.21
C GLN A 7 10.25 -0.22 2.17
N PHE A 8 9.62 -1.30 1.70
CA PHE A 8 9.32 -2.48 2.51
C PHE A 8 9.56 -3.74 1.67
N HIS A 9 10.24 -4.73 2.24
CA HIS A 9 10.44 -6.03 1.60
C HIS A 9 9.27 -6.95 1.93
N HIS A 10 8.62 -7.48 0.89
CA HIS A 10 7.52 -8.42 1.02
C HIS A 10 7.74 -9.60 0.08
N ALA A 11 7.43 -10.80 0.58
CA ALA A 11 7.28 -11.96 -0.28
C ALA A 11 5.92 -11.90 -1.00
N ILE A 12 5.89 -12.43 -2.22
CA ILE A 12 4.66 -12.70 -2.96
C ILE A 12 4.29 -14.15 -2.66
N ASP A 13 3.05 -14.38 -2.25
CA ASP A 13 2.56 -15.75 -2.02
C ASP A 13 2.20 -16.47 -3.32
N GLU A 14 1.88 -17.76 -3.23
CA GLU A 14 1.52 -18.60 -4.37
C GLU A 14 0.31 -18.09 -5.16
N LYS A 15 -0.53 -17.24 -4.55
CA LYS A 15 -1.72 -16.65 -5.17
C LYS A 15 -1.43 -15.26 -5.76
N GLY A 16 -0.17 -14.83 -5.77
CA GLY A 16 0.22 -13.52 -6.27
C GLY A 16 -0.17 -12.37 -5.33
N ARG A 17 -0.44 -12.65 -4.05
CA ARG A 17 -0.81 -11.61 -3.07
C ARG A 17 0.42 -11.07 -2.37
N ILE A 18 0.33 -9.80 -1.98
CA ILE A 18 1.28 -9.13 -1.08
C ILE A 18 0.58 -8.67 0.19
N ILE A 19 1.29 -8.70 1.31
CA ILE A 19 0.79 -8.12 2.56
C ILE A 19 1.11 -6.63 2.53
N PHE A 20 0.06 -5.80 2.47
CA PHE A 20 0.24 -4.35 2.48
C PHE A 20 0.76 -3.85 3.84
N PRO A 21 1.80 -2.98 3.91
CA PRO A 21 2.37 -2.50 5.19
C PRO A 21 1.34 -1.83 6.10
N SER A 22 1.34 -2.18 7.39
CA SER A 22 0.41 -1.59 8.38
C SER A 22 0.56 -0.08 8.52
N LYS A 23 1.79 0.45 8.48
CA LYS A 23 2.08 1.90 8.57
C LYS A 23 1.37 2.72 7.48
N PHE A 24 1.21 2.17 6.28
CA PHE A 24 0.48 2.85 5.23
C PHE A 24 -1.03 2.76 5.40
N ARG A 25 -1.56 1.70 6.05
CA ARG A 25 -2.99 1.59 6.36
C ARG A 25 -3.45 2.71 7.29
N GLU A 26 -2.61 3.11 8.25
CA GLU A 26 -2.90 4.23 9.16
C GLU A 26 -3.02 5.56 8.39
N ILE A 27 -2.15 5.79 7.41
CA ILE A 27 -2.18 6.99 6.57
C ILE A 27 -3.43 6.98 5.67
N PHE A 28 -3.79 5.83 5.08
CA PHE A 28 -5.01 5.71 4.28
C PHE A 28 -6.29 5.78 5.10
N ALA A 29 -6.29 5.31 6.35
CA ALA A 29 -7.44 5.46 7.24
C ALA A 29 -7.70 6.92 7.63
N GLN A 30 -6.67 7.77 7.58
CA GLN A 30 -6.80 9.22 7.79
C GLN A 30 -7.29 9.95 6.53
N GLU A 31 -7.02 9.39 5.35
CA GLU A 31 -7.22 10.02 4.06
C GLU A 31 -8.12 9.14 3.18
N HIS A 32 -9.42 9.45 3.14
CA HIS A 32 -10.48 8.81 2.34
C HIS A 32 -11.04 7.47 2.87
N ASP A 33 -12.12 6.98 2.23
CA ASP A 33 -13.03 5.86 2.61
C ASP A 33 -12.37 4.47 2.68
N ASN A 34 -11.12 4.36 3.16
CA ASN A 34 -10.34 3.13 3.28
C ASN A 34 -10.24 2.31 1.97
N ARG A 35 -10.36 2.99 0.83
CA ARG A 35 -10.26 2.41 -0.52
C ARG A 35 -8.93 2.80 -1.13
N MET A 36 -8.23 1.81 -1.66
CA MET A 36 -6.96 1.98 -2.38
C MET A 36 -7.07 1.33 -3.75
N VAL A 37 -6.58 2.03 -4.78
CA VAL A 37 -6.46 1.50 -6.15
C VAL A 37 -4.97 1.36 -6.45
N ILE A 38 -4.57 0.17 -6.91
CA ILE A 38 -3.22 -0.11 -7.40
C ILE A 38 -3.32 -0.30 -8.91
N THR A 39 -2.66 0.57 -9.67
CA THR A 39 -2.56 0.45 -11.12
C THR A 39 -1.17 -0.04 -11.50
N LYS A 40 -1.06 -0.68 -12.66
CA LYS A 40 0.25 -0.84 -13.28
C LYS A 40 0.75 0.57 -13.64
N GLY A 41 1.97 0.88 -13.21
CA GLY A 41 2.63 2.13 -13.55
C GLY A 41 3.12 2.04 -14.98
N ASP A 42 2.20 2.17 -15.92
CA ASP A 42 2.51 2.22 -17.34
C ASP A 42 2.96 3.66 -17.60
N GLY A 43 4.28 3.87 -17.68
CA GLY A 43 4.87 5.19 -17.94
C GLY A 43 4.52 5.74 -19.31
#